data_AF-A0A4Y8Q9A1-F1
#
_entry.id   AF-A0A4Y8Q9A1-F1
#
_cell.length_a   1.000
_cell.length_b   1.000
_cell.length_c   1.000
_cell.angle_alpha   90.00
_cell.angle_beta   90.00
_cell.angle_gamma   90.00
#
_symmetry.space_group_name_H-M   'P 1'
#
loop_
_entity.id
_entity.type
_entity.pdbx_description
1 polymer ?
#
loop_
_entity_poly.entity_id
_entity_poly.type
_entity_poly.pdbx_seq_one_letter_code
_entity_poly.pdbx_strand_id
1 'polypeptide(L)'
;MRFDPNGYWIAALPESERAEQLLDNPELIAKWDARFGDRINQIVLIGIDLEPQAITAQLDACLLTDEELEREHEWSGYADALPNAEPQQVELRM
;
A
#
# COMPACT_ATOMS: atom_id res chain seq x y z
N MET A 1 -12.01 -13.34 5.86
CA MET A 1 -10.85 -12.54 5.44
C MET A 1 -10.15 -12.11 6.72
N ARG A 2 -8.85 -12.39 6.88
CA ARG A 2 -8.05 -11.97 8.02
C ARG A 2 -7.10 -10.89 7.53
N PHE A 3 -6.99 -9.80 8.28
CA PHE A 3 -6.08 -8.71 8.00
C PHE A 3 -5.00 -8.74 9.08
N ASP A 4 -3.75 -8.90 8.67
CA ASP A 4 -2.60 -8.80 9.56
C ASP A 4 -1.66 -7.73 8.99
N PRO A 5 -1.21 -6.74 9.78
CA PRO A 5 -0.25 -5.75 9.31
C PRO A 5 1.08 -6.44 8.99
N ASN A 6 1.70 -6.07 7.87
CA ASN A 6 3.00 -6.60 7.45
C ASN A 6 4.05 -5.48 7.43
N GLY A 7 4.41 -5.02 8.64
CA GLY A 7 5.35 -3.92 8.82
C GLY A 7 4.74 -2.54 8.53
N TYR A 8 5.54 -1.50 8.77
CA TYR A 8 5.20 -0.12 8.44
C TYR A 8 5.78 0.26 7.09
N TRP A 9 5.05 1.10 6.36
CA TRP A 9 5.61 1.82 5.21
C TRP A 9 6.69 2.79 5.69
N ILE A 10 7.84 2.78 5.04
CA ILE A 10 8.93 3.74 5.29
C ILE A 10 8.44 5.17 5.01
N ALA A 11 7.53 5.34 4.06
CA ALA A 11 6.86 6.59 3.77
C ALA A 11 5.90 7.08 4.88
N ALA A 12 5.65 6.28 5.92
CA ALA A 12 4.92 6.69 7.12
C ALA A 12 5.85 7.08 8.29
N LEU A 13 7.15 6.80 8.20
CA LEU A 13 8.14 7.14 9.23
C LEU A 13 8.42 8.65 9.27
N PRO A 14 8.89 9.19 10.43
CA PRO A 14 9.47 10.52 10.51
C PRO A 14 10.60 10.74 9.49
N GLU A 15 10.81 11.98 9.06
CA GLU A 15 11.77 12.31 8.00
C GLU A 15 13.20 11.82 8.29
N SER A 16 13.66 11.96 9.54
CA SER A 16 14.99 11.52 9.95
C SER A 16 15.19 10.01 9.82
N GLU A 17 14.22 9.22 10.31
CA GLU A 17 14.27 7.76 10.26
C GLU A 17 14.11 7.26 8.82
N ARG A 18 13.23 7.91 8.04
CA ARG A 18 13.06 7.61 6.62
C ARG A 18 14.36 7.81 5.84
N ALA A 19 15.07 8.92 6.08
CA ALA A 19 16.32 9.21 5.40
C ALA A 19 17.39 8.15 5.73
N GLU A 20 17.49 7.74 6.99
CA GLU A 20 18.37 6.65 7.43
C GLU A 20 18.03 5.33 6.71
N GLN A 21 16.75 4.93 6.73
CA GLN A 21 16.30 3.70 6.07
C GLN A 21 16.56 3.68 4.55
N LEU A 22 16.42 4.83 3.88
CA LEU A 22 16.71 4.94 2.44
C LEU A 22 18.20 4.90 2.13
N LEU A 23 19.07 5.41 3.02
CA LEU A 23 20.52 5.32 2.88
C LEU A 23 21.00 3.87 3.07
N ASP A 24 20.42 3.17 4.03
CA ASP A 24 20.81 1.79 4.37
C ASP A 24 20.33 0.76 3.33
N ASN A 25 19.23 1.06 2.63
CA ASN A 25 18.60 0.16 1.66
C ASN A 25 18.48 0.82 0.27
N PRO A 26 19.57 0.92 -0.50
CA PRO A 26 19.58 1.59 -1.80
C PRO A 26 18.62 0.98 -2.83
N GLU A 27 18.24 -0.29 -2.70
CA GLU A 27 17.23 -0.94 -3.53
C GLU A 27 15.81 -0.37 -3.32
N LEU A 28 15.54 0.24 -2.16
CA LEU A 28 14.26 0.89 -1.91
C LEU A 28 14.16 2.20 -2.67
N ILE A 29 15.28 2.91 -2.83
CA ILE A 29 15.35 4.11 -3.68
C ILE A 29 14.91 3.77 -5.11
N ALA A 30 15.30 2.60 -5.64
CA ALA A 30 14.94 2.19 -6.99
C ALA A 30 13.44 1.92 -7.17
N LYS A 31 12.69 1.68 -6.08
CA LYS A 31 11.25 1.42 -6.09
C LYS A 31 10.43 2.57 -5.49
N TRP A 32 11.10 3.65 -5.09
CA TRP A 32 10.47 4.76 -4.39
C TRP A 32 9.66 5.63 -5.35
N ASP A 33 8.38 5.80 -5.06
CA ASP A 33 7.53 6.76 -5.74
C ASP A 33 7.59 8.14 -5.08
N ALA A 34 7.66 9.21 -5.88
CA ALA A 34 7.77 10.57 -5.35
C ALA A 34 6.54 11.02 -4.53
N ARG A 35 5.36 10.50 -4.85
CA ARG A 35 4.10 10.82 -4.15
C ARG A 35 3.77 9.80 -3.08
N PHE A 36 3.92 8.51 -3.37
CA PHE A 36 3.44 7.42 -2.51
C PHE A 36 4.53 6.72 -1.71
N GLY A 37 5.81 6.97 -2.03
CA GLY A 37 6.96 6.35 -1.39
C GLY A 37 7.06 4.85 -1.69
N ASP A 38 7.17 4.02 -0.66
CA ASP A 38 7.28 2.56 -0.77
C ASP A 38 5.92 1.82 -0.79
N ARG A 39 4.80 2.55 -0.79
CA ARG A 39 3.45 1.97 -0.76
C ARG A 39 3.14 1.24 -2.05
N ILE A 40 3.04 -0.10 -1.97
CA ILE A 40 2.73 -0.98 -3.10
C ILE A 40 1.64 -1.97 -2.70
N ASN A 41 0.65 -2.14 -3.57
CA ASN A 41 -0.35 -3.20 -3.44
C ASN A 41 0.09 -4.42 -4.25
N GLN A 42 0.13 -5.60 -3.63
CA GLN A 42 0.40 -6.87 -4.31
C GLN A 42 -0.72 -7.87 -4.03
N ILE A 43 -1.34 -8.38 -5.09
CA ILE A 43 -2.42 -9.37 -5.02
C ILE A 43 -1.92 -10.68 -5.64
N VAL A 44 -2.02 -11.77 -4.89
CA VAL A 44 -1.68 -13.12 -5.36
C VAL A 44 -2.95 -13.97 -5.36
N LEU A 45 -3.32 -14.48 -6.53
CA LEU A 45 -4.49 -15.33 -6.72
C LEU A 45 -4.03 -16.75 -7.07
N ILE A 46 -4.49 -17.72 -6.30
CA ILE A 46 -4.15 -19.15 -6.48
C ILE A 46 -5.45 -19.91 -6.69
N GLY A 47 -5.58 -20.59 -7.82
CA GLY A 47 -6.80 -21.31 -8.20
C GLY A 47 -6.60 -22.22 -9.40
N ILE A 48 -7.62 -23.00 -9.71
CA ILE A 48 -7.69 -23.90 -10.87
C ILE A 48 -8.60 -23.23 -11.91
N ASP A 49 -8.29 -23.39 -13.20
CA ASP A 49 -9.04 -22.83 -14.32
C ASP A 49 -9.27 -21.31 -14.22
N LEU A 50 -8.27 -20.59 -13.68
CA LEU A 50 -8.29 -19.13 -13.67
C LEU A 50 -8.15 -18.59 -15.10
N GLU A 51 -8.81 -17.46 -15.35
CA GLU A 51 -8.68 -16.68 -16.58
C GLU A 51 -7.91 -15.38 -16.29
N PRO A 52 -6.56 -15.37 -16.40
CA PRO A 52 -5.74 -14.23 -15.97
C PRO A 52 -6.13 -12.92 -16.63
N GLN A 53 -6.49 -12.96 -17.92
CA GLN A 53 -6.87 -11.76 -18.67
C GLN A 53 -8.18 -11.15 -18.15
N ALA A 54 -9.17 -11.98 -17.86
CA ALA A 54 -10.45 -11.51 -17.31
C ALA A 54 -10.27 -10.95 -15.89
N ILE A 55 -9.37 -11.53 -15.10
CA ILE A 55 -9.03 -11.06 -13.76
C ILE A 55 -8.30 -9.73 -13.83
N THR A 56 -7.24 -9.63 -14.66
CA THR A 56 -6.48 -8.39 -14.84
C THR A 56 -7.39 -7.26 -15.32
N ALA A 57 -8.26 -7.51 -16.31
CA ALA A 57 -9.20 -6.50 -16.80
C ALA A 57 -10.16 -5.99 -15.71
N GLN A 58 -10.60 -6.86 -14.80
CA GLN A 58 -11.44 -6.46 -13.67
C GLN A 58 -10.67 -5.65 -12.63
N LEU A 59 -9.41 -6.00 -12.36
CA LEU A 59 -8.55 -5.25 -11.44
C LEU A 59 -8.17 -3.87 -12.02
N ASP A 60 -7.89 -3.80 -13.32
CA ASP A 60 -7.61 -2.55 -14.03
C ASP A 60 -8.82 -1.61 -14.01
N ALA A 61 -10.04 -2.16 -14.10
CA ALA A 61 -11.28 -1.39 -13.97
C ALA A 61 -11.52 -0.82 -12.57
N CYS A 62 -10.79 -1.30 -11.55
CA CYS A 62 -10.83 -0.78 -10.19
C CYS A 62 -9.74 0.28 -9.92
N LEU A 63 -8.88 0.59 -10.89
CA LEU A 63 -7.88 1.64 -10.74
C LEU A 63 -8.56 3.01 -10.71
N LEU A 64 -8.04 3.89 -9.85
CA LEU A 64 -8.46 5.28 -9.83
C LEU A 64 -8.07 5.96 -11.14
N THR A 65 -8.96 6.81 -11.63
CA THR A 65 -8.66 7.80 -12.66
C THR A 65 -7.88 8.97 -12.06
N ASP A 66 -7.21 9.76 -12.91
CA ASP A 66 -6.47 10.94 -12.46
C ASP A 66 -7.38 11.95 -11.73
N GLU A 67 -8.62 12.13 -12.20
CA GLU A 67 -9.62 13.01 -11.57
C GLU A 67 -9.99 12.53 -10.16
N GLU A 68 -10.21 11.22 -9.98
CA GLU A 68 -10.50 10.64 -8.66
C GLU A 68 -9.29 10.76 -7.72
N LEU A 69 -8.08 10.69 -8.28
CA LEU A 69 -6.83 10.81 -7.55
C LEU A 69 -6.54 12.24 -7.06
N GLU A 70 -7.00 13.26 -7.78
CA GLU A 70 -6.93 14.68 -7.35
C GLU A 70 -7.87 14.99 -6.17
N ARG A 71 -8.89 14.15 -5.97
CA ARG A 71 -9.90 14.29 -4.90
C ARG A 71 -9.52 13.59 -3.59
N GLU A 72 -8.23 13.34 -3.38
CA GLU A 72 -7.67 12.67 -2.19
C GLU A 72 -8.16 13.28 -0.87
N HIS A 73 -8.32 14.59 -0.82
CA HIS A 73 -8.80 15.32 0.35
C HIS A 73 -10.22 14.90 0.81
N GLU A 74 -11.04 14.36 -0.09
CA GLU A 74 -12.40 13.90 0.21
C GLU A 74 -12.42 12.49 0.84
N TRP A 75 -11.36 11.69 0.65
CA TRP A 75 -11.38 10.27 0.98
C TRP A 75 -11.56 9.98 2.47
N SER A 76 -11.11 10.89 3.33
CA SER A 76 -11.31 10.79 4.79
C SER A 76 -12.79 10.79 5.20
N GLY A 77 -13.69 11.24 4.32
CA GLY A 77 -15.14 11.21 4.54
C GLY A 77 -15.82 9.92 4.06
N TYR A 78 -15.11 9.02 3.38
CA TYR A 78 -15.69 7.75 2.96
C TYR A 78 -15.88 6.80 4.13
N ALA A 79 -16.97 6.05 4.10
CA ALA A 79 -17.23 5.03 5.11
C ALA A 79 -16.21 3.89 4.93
N ASP A 80 -15.39 3.67 5.96
CA ASP A 80 -14.55 2.47 6.00
C ASP A 80 -15.40 1.26 6.40
N ALA A 81 -15.62 0.37 5.44
CA ALA A 81 -16.39 -0.85 5.62
C ALA A 81 -15.51 -2.03 6.08
N LEU A 82 -14.19 -1.86 6.16
CA LEU A 82 -13.28 -2.88 6.66
C LEU A 82 -13.34 -2.90 8.20
N PRO A 83 -13.20 -4.08 8.83
CA PRO A 83 -13.12 -4.15 10.28
C PRO A 83 -11.86 -3.40 10.72
N ASN A 84 -12.03 -2.36 11.55
CA ASN A 84 -10.91 -1.65 12.17
C ASN A 84 -9.97 -2.67 12.81
N ALA A 85 -8.79 -2.86 12.22
CA ALA A 85 -7.73 -3.60 12.88
C ALA A 85 -7.30 -2.76 14.08
N GLU A 86 -7.42 -3.31 15.29
CA GLU A 86 -6.85 -2.69 16.49
C GLU A 86 -5.38 -2.34 16.18
N PRO A 87 -4.93 -1.09 16.38
CA PRO A 87 -3.56 -0.71 16.09
C PRO A 87 -2.60 -1.55 16.93
N GLN A 88 -1.94 -2.52 16.31
CA GLN A 88 -0.90 -3.30 16.96
C GLN A 88 0.34 -2.43 17.14
N GLN A 89 0.79 -2.24 18.37
CA GLN A 89 2.14 -1.78 18.66
C GLN A 89 3.13 -2.85 18.16
N VAL A 90 3.59 -2.70 16.92
CA VAL A 90 4.74 -3.45 16.42
C VAL A 90 5.98 -2.78 17.01
N GLU A 91 6.64 -3.44 17.95
CA GLU A 91 8.00 -3.05 18.38
C GLU A 91 8.90 -3.05 17.15
N LEU A 92 9.38 -1.87 16.76
CA LEU A 92 10.52 -1.72 15.86
C LEU A 92 11.70 -2.41 16.56
N ARG A 93 12.02 -3.64 16.14
CA ARG A 93 13.27 -4.27 16.56
C ARG A 93 14.41 -3.51 15.89
N MET A 94 15.11 -2.73 16.71
CA MET A 94 16.46 -2.21 16.44
C MET A 94 17.44 -3.36 16.20
#